data_AF-A0A7K1J128-F1
#
_entry.id   AF-A0A7K1J128-F1
#
_cell.length_a   1.000
_cell.length_b   1.000
_cell.length_c   1.000
_cell.angle_alpha   90.00
_cell.angle_beta   90.00
_cell.angle_gamma   90.00
#
_symmetry.space_group_name_H-M   'P 1'
#
loop_
_entity.id
_entity.type
_entity.pdbx_description
1 polymer ?
#
loop_
_entity_poly.entity_id
_entity_poly.type
_entity_poly.pdbx_seq_one_letter_code
_entity_poly.pdbx_strand_id
1 'polypeptide(L)'
;MNSPSNLPIGHSGENAVRVAAFDVDHTLTNKDCVVPFLREVAGWHLYVGLVWRVLPLSRALFARDRDRVKAVATRAALAGRSVEQVDATARGFASRAFPAWLR
;
A
#
# COMPACT_ATOMS: atom_id res chain seq x y z
N MET A 1 8.33 10.78 62.78
CA MET A 1 8.64 11.01 61.35
C MET A 1 8.00 9.88 60.57
N ASN A 2 6.84 10.13 59.97
CA ASN A 2 6.09 9.12 59.21
C ASN A 2 6.57 9.16 57.76
N SER A 3 7.22 8.09 57.30
CA SER A 3 7.55 7.89 55.89
C SER A 3 6.28 7.68 55.08
N PRO A 4 6.11 8.31 53.90
CA PRO A 4 4.99 8.02 53.03
C PRO A 4 5.16 6.62 52.41
N SER A 5 4.12 5.81 52.60
CA SER A 5 3.94 4.50 51.96
C SER A 5 3.98 4.64 50.45
N ASN A 6 4.99 4.04 49.82
CA ASN A 6 5.03 3.84 48.38
C ASN A 6 4.06 2.71 48.02
N LEU A 7 2.75 3.01 48.04
CA LEU A 7 1.74 2.11 47.51
C LEU A 7 1.99 1.98 46.00
N PRO A 8 2.11 0.77 45.44
CA PRO A 8 2.12 0.62 44.00
C PRO A 8 0.80 1.19 43.48
N ILE A 9 0.90 2.18 42.57
CA ILE A 9 -0.25 2.67 41.82
C ILE A 9 -0.75 1.46 41.02
N GLY A 10 -1.77 0.81 41.54
CA GLY A 10 -2.51 -0.21 40.84
C GLY A 10 -3.16 0.44 39.63
N HIS A 11 -2.63 0.16 38.45
CA HIS A 11 -3.47 0.07 37.27
C HIS A 11 -3.94 -1.38 37.17
N SER A 12 -4.97 -1.69 37.96
CA SER A 12 -5.96 -2.71 37.62
C SER A 12 -6.72 -2.18 36.39
N GLY A 13 -6.10 -2.30 35.23
CA GLY A 13 -6.67 -1.93 33.94
C GLY A 13 -6.73 -3.16 33.08
N GLU A 14 -7.88 -3.39 32.47
CA GLU A 14 -8.16 -4.41 31.46
C GLU A 14 -6.95 -4.68 30.57
N ASN A 15 -6.77 -5.94 30.16
CA ASN A 15 -5.73 -6.38 29.24
C ASN A 15 -5.93 -5.67 27.88
N ALA A 16 -5.51 -4.41 27.80
CA ALA A 16 -5.83 -3.51 26.72
C ALA A 16 -5.07 -3.98 25.49
N VAL A 17 -5.81 -4.44 24.49
CA VAL A 17 -5.25 -4.89 23.22
C VAL A 17 -4.54 -3.70 22.58
N ARG A 18 -3.21 -3.77 22.50
CA ARG A 18 -2.39 -2.79 21.80
C ARG A 18 -2.32 -3.17 20.33
N VAL A 19 -2.80 -2.28 19.47
CA VAL A 19 -2.78 -2.45 18.01
C VAL A 19 -1.82 -1.43 17.41
N ALA A 20 -0.93 -1.87 16.53
CA ALA A 20 -0.12 -1.02 15.68
C ALA A 20 -0.49 -1.29 14.22
N ALA A 21 -0.77 -0.22 13.47
CA ALA A 21 -1.04 -0.28 12.04
C ALA A 21 0.12 0.33 11.28
N PHE A 22 0.57 -0.37 10.24
CA PHE A 22 1.62 0.09 9.34
C PHE A 22 1.07 0.10 7.93
N ASP A 23 1.15 1.24 7.27
CA ASP A 23 1.04 1.25 5.82
C ASP A 23 2.22 0.47 5.22
N VAL A 24 2.07 -0.06 4.01
CA VAL A 24 3.15 -0.78 3.33
C VAL A 24 4.02 0.21 2.60
N ASP A 25 3.44 0.96 1.67
CA ASP A 25 4.16 1.82 0.75
C ASP A 25 4.74 3.04 1.45
N HIS A 26 6.01 3.36 1.17
CA HIS A 26 6.74 4.47 1.79
C HIS A 26 6.87 4.40 3.33
N THR A 27 6.33 3.37 3.95
CA THR A 27 6.37 3.12 5.40
C THR A 27 7.25 1.90 5.69
N LEU A 28 6.80 0.70 5.33
CA LEU A 28 7.62 -0.53 5.39
C LEU A 28 8.57 -0.65 4.20
N THR A 29 8.18 -0.10 3.05
CA THR A 29 9.02 -0.05 1.85
C THR A 29 9.55 1.35 1.58
N ASN A 30 10.67 1.44 0.87
CA ASN A 30 11.24 2.71 0.42
C ASN A 30 10.59 3.24 -0.89
N LYS A 31 9.66 2.49 -1.49
CA LYS A 31 9.03 2.76 -2.80
C LYS A 31 7.55 2.39 -2.81
N ASP A 32 6.79 3.00 -3.74
CA ASP A 32 5.42 2.60 -4.08
C ASP A 32 5.41 1.20 -4.73
N CYS A 33 4.63 0.27 -4.18
CA CYS A 33 4.43 -1.08 -4.71
C CYS A 33 3.25 -1.16 -5.66
N VAL A 34 2.22 -0.33 -5.45
CA VAL A 34 0.95 -0.39 -6.21
C VAL A 34 1.16 -0.15 -7.69
N VAL A 35 1.83 0.93 -8.11
CA VAL A 35 1.98 1.25 -9.52
C VAL A 35 2.83 0.21 -10.26
N PRO A 36 4.02 -0.19 -9.76
CA PRO A 36 4.80 -1.24 -10.39
C PRO A 36 4.08 -2.60 -10.47
N PHE A 37 3.33 -2.96 -9.43
CA PHE A 37 2.54 -4.19 -9.41
C PHE A 37 1.41 -4.16 -10.43
N LEU A 38 0.60 -3.09 -10.46
CA LEU A 38 -0.49 -2.95 -11.44
C LEU A 38 0.02 -2.95 -12.88
N ARG A 39 1.21 -2.38 -13.10
CA ARG A 39 1.90 -2.44 -14.39
C ARG A 39 2.28 -3.85 -14.79
N GLU A 40 2.73 -4.66 -13.85
CA GLU A 40 3.06 -6.08 -14.09
C GLU A 40 1.81 -6.92 -14.34
N VAL A 41 0.75 -6.67 -13.58
CA VAL A 41 -0.55 -7.31 -13.80
C VAL A 41 -1.12 -6.92 -15.16
N ALA A 42 -1.28 -5.63 -15.47
CA ALA A 42 -1.84 -5.18 -16.75
C ALA A 42 -0.95 -5.50 -17.96
N GLY A 43 0.38 -5.58 -17.78
CA GLY A 43 1.34 -5.58 -18.87
C GLY A 43 1.64 -4.16 -19.38
N TRP A 44 2.87 -3.96 -19.87
CA TRP A 44 3.41 -2.63 -20.22
C TRP A 44 2.59 -1.89 -21.28
N HIS A 45 2.18 -2.57 -22.35
CA HIS A 45 1.45 -1.94 -23.47
C HIS A 45 0.04 -1.48 -23.08
N LEU A 46 -0.67 -2.26 -22.27
CA LEU A 46 -2.01 -1.93 -21.79
C LEU A 46 -1.96 -0.81 -20.74
N TYR A 47 -0.95 -0.84 -19.86
CA TYR A 47 -0.74 0.19 -18.85
C TYR A 47 -0.46 1.56 -19.47
N VAL A 48 0.46 1.62 -20.44
CA VAL A 48 0.84 2.85 -21.13
C VAL A 48 -0.37 3.43 -21.88
N GLY A 49 -1.07 2.63 -22.68
CA GLY A 49 -2.25 3.10 -23.42
C GLY A 49 -3.36 3.67 -22.54
N LEU A 50 -3.52 3.13 -21.32
CA LEU A 50 -4.51 3.60 -20.36
C LEU A 50 -4.09 4.90 -19.66
N VAL A 51 -2.83 4.97 -19.23
CA VAL A 51 -2.28 6.15 -18.55
C VAL A 51 -2.27 7.37 -19.48
N TRP A 52 -1.87 7.21 -20.75
CA TRP A 52 -1.90 8.29 -21.74
C TRP A 52 -3.31 8.79 -22.06
N ARG A 53 -4.33 7.92 -21.99
CA ARG A 53 -5.72 8.30 -22.26
C ARG A 53 -6.35 9.12 -21.13
N VAL A 54 -5.77 9.09 -19.93
CA VAL A 54 -6.32 9.73 -18.71
C VAL A 54 -5.52 11.00 -18.31
N LEU A 55 -4.30 11.18 -18.80
CA LEU A 55 -3.35 12.22 -18.36
C LEU A 55 -3.49 13.66 -18.90
N PRO A 56 -4.36 14.06 -19.85
CA PRO A 56 -4.30 15.42 -20.34
C PRO A 56 -5.06 16.40 -19.43
N LEU A 57 -4.57 16.70 -18.21
CA LEU A 57 -5.01 17.86 -17.41
C LEU A 57 -3.98 18.31 -16.34
N SER A 58 -4.09 19.58 -15.95
CA SER A 58 -3.04 20.45 -15.38
C SER A 58 -2.48 20.09 -13.98
N ARG A 59 -1.34 20.70 -13.62
CA ARG A 59 -0.52 20.43 -12.41
C ARG A 59 -1.27 20.38 -11.06
N ALA A 60 -2.40 21.08 -10.90
CA ALA A 60 -3.21 21.05 -9.67
C ALA A 60 -4.18 19.86 -9.63
N LEU A 61 -4.59 19.36 -10.80
CA LEU A 61 -5.36 18.14 -10.92
C LEU A 61 -4.47 16.90 -10.80
N PHE A 62 -3.16 17.01 -11.00
CA PHE A 62 -2.21 15.89 -10.99
C PHE A 62 -2.34 14.95 -9.77
N ALA A 63 -2.60 15.45 -8.56
CA ALA A 63 -2.82 14.58 -7.40
C ALA A 63 -4.16 13.82 -7.49
N ARG A 64 -5.24 14.50 -7.88
CA ARG A 64 -6.57 13.90 -8.10
C ARG A 64 -6.60 12.97 -9.32
N ASP A 65 -5.87 13.34 -10.36
CA ASP A 65 -5.69 12.57 -11.57
C ASP A 65 -4.82 11.37 -11.28
N ARG A 66 -3.82 11.46 -10.39
CA ARG A 66 -3.08 10.28 -9.92
C ARG A 66 -4.00 9.29 -9.23
N ASP A 67 -4.92 9.75 -8.38
CA ASP A 67 -5.89 8.87 -7.71
C ASP A 67 -6.90 8.27 -8.70
N ARG A 68 -7.37 9.06 -9.68
CA ARG A 68 -8.21 8.56 -10.78
C ARG A 68 -7.48 7.59 -11.71
N VAL A 69 -6.23 7.87 -12.05
CA VAL A 69 -5.34 7.01 -12.84
C VAL A 69 -5.13 5.72 -12.07
N LYS A 70 -4.87 5.77 -10.76
CA LYS A 70 -4.81 4.57 -9.91
C LYS A 70 -6.11 3.78 -9.99
N ALA A 71 -7.27 4.41 -9.81
CA ALA A 71 -8.56 3.71 -9.87
C ALA A 71 -8.84 3.07 -11.25
N VAL A 72 -8.59 3.79 -12.33
CA VAL A 72 -8.80 3.32 -13.70
C VAL A 72 -7.78 2.22 -14.05
N ALA A 73 -6.51 2.40 -13.68
CA ALA A 73 -5.46 1.40 -13.85
C ALA A 73 -5.74 0.13 -13.05
N THR A 74 -6.15 0.24 -11.79
CA THR A 74 -6.56 -0.91 -10.99
C THR A 74 -7.72 -1.65 -11.64
N ARG A 75 -8.76 -0.92 -12.06
CA ARG A 75 -9.92 -1.56 -12.73
C ARG A 75 -9.50 -2.25 -14.02
N ALA A 76 -8.72 -1.60 -14.87
CA ALA A 76 -8.29 -2.18 -16.14
C ALA A 76 -7.30 -3.32 -15.98
N ALA A 77 -6.37 -3.23 -15.02
CA ALA A 77 -5.39 -4.26 -14.74
C ALA A 77 -6.06 -5.54 -14.19
N LEU A 78 -7.06 -5.38 -13.33
CA LEU A 78 -7.71 -6.49 -12.64
C LEU A 78 -8.97 -7.01 -13.35
N ALA A 79 -9.54 -6.26 -14.30
CA ALA A 79 -10.73 -6.69 -15.02
C ALA A 79 -10.53 -8.04 -15.71
N GLY A 80 -11.44 -8.98 -15.44
CA GLY A 80 -11.41 -10.33 -16.02
C GLY A 80 -10.35 -11.27 -15.42
N ARG A 81 -9.64 -10.87 -14.37
CA ARG A 81 -8.66 -11.72 -13.68
C ARG A 81 -9.25 -12.31 -12.41
N SER A 82 -8.93 -13.57 -12.16
CA SER A 82 -9.24 -14.21 -10.88
C SER A 82 -8.27 -13.77 -9.79
N VAL A 83 -8.67 -13.91 -8.53
CA VAL A 83 -7.80 -13.60 -7.38
C VAL A 83 -6.54 -14.45 -7.43
N GLU A 84 -6.65 -15.72 -7.82
CA GLU A 84 -5.54 -16.68 -7.91
C GLU A 84 -4.51 -16.24 -8.96
N GLN A 85 -4.97 -15.69 -10.09
CA GLN A 85 -4.08 -15.15 -11.13
C GLN A 85 -3.33 -13.92 -10.63
N VAL A 86 -4.02 -13.01 -9.95
CA VAL A 86 -3.42 -11.80 -9.37
C VAL A 86 -2.42 -12.18 -8.27
N ASP A 87 -2.76 -13.14 -7.44
CA ASP A 87 -1.95 -13.66 -6.34
C ASP A 87 -0.68 -14.38 -6.84
N ALA A 88 -0.77 -15.13 -7.94
CA ALA A 88 0.40 -15.71 -8.60
C ALA A 88 1.39 -14.63 -9.07
N THR A 89 0.89 -13.55 -9.69
CA THR A 89 1.72 -12.39 -10.03
C THR A 89 2.27 -11.69 -8.79
N ALA A 90 1.45 -11.53 -7.74
CA ALA A 90 1.83 -10.87 -6.50
C ALA A 90 2.99 -11.58 -5.81
N ARG A 91 3.00 -12.92 -5.77
CA ARG A 91 4.13 -13.70 -5.24
C ARG A 91 5.43 -13.44 -6.00
N GLY A 92 5.37 -13.42 -7.33
CA GLY A 92 6.53 -13.13 -8.17
C GLY A 92 7.04 -11.70 -7.98
N PHE A 93 6.13 -10.74 -7.85
CA PHE A 93 6.47 -9.36 -7.55
C PHE A 93 7.12 -9.21 -6.17
N ALA A 94 6.50 -9.79 -5.14
CA ALA A 94 6.95 -9.71 -3.76
C ALA A 94 8.35 -10.30 -3.56
N SER A 95 8.66 -11.42 -4.21
CA SER A 95 10.00 -12.03 -4.11
C SER A 95 11.12 -11.14 -4.64
N ARG A 96 10.80 -10.21 -5.57
CA ARG A 96 11.76 -9.21 -6.08
C ARG A 96 11.73 -7.91 -5.29
N ALA A 97 10.55 -7.44 -4.89
CA ALA A 97 10.37 -6.19 -4.18
C ALA A 97 10.91 -6.26 -2.75
N PHE A 98 10.66 -7.36 -2.03
CA PHE A 98 11.04 -7.54 -0.63
C PHE A 98 12.54 -7.31 -0.37
N PRO A 99 13.47 -8.03 -1.03
CA PRO A 99 14.90 -7.85 -0.77
C PRO A 99 15.45 -6.48 -1.21
N ALA A 100 14.77 -5.80 -2.14
CA ALA A 100 15.25 -4.56 -2.73
C ALA A 100 14.68 -3.30 -2.07
N TRP A 101 13.45 -3.37 -1.55
CA TRP A 101 12.67 -2.19 -1.18
C TRP A 101 12.26 -2.13 0.29
N LEU A 102 12.35 -3.24 1.04
CA LEU A 102 12.09 -3.21 2.48
C LEU A 102 13.10 -2.30 3.21
N ARG A 103 12.62 -1.53 4.18
CA ARG A 103 13.42 -0.65 5.04
C ARG A 103 13.78 -1.33 6.36
#